data_AF-D0FZC6-F1
#
_entry.id   AF-D0FZC6-F1
#
_cell.length_a   1.000
_cell.length_b   1.000
_cell.length_c   1.000
_cell.angle_alpha   90.00
_cell.angle_beta   90.00
_cell.angle_gamma   90.00
#
_symmetry.space_group_name_H-M   'P 1'
#
loop_
_entity.id
_entity.type
_entity.pdbx_description
1 polymer ?
#
loop_
_entity_poly.entity_id
_entity_poly.type
_entity_poly.pdbx_seq_one_letter_code
_entity_poly.pdbx_strand_id
1 'polypeptide(L)' 'TNYLRPDIKRGNFSVEEEESIIKLHQILGNRWSAIATRLPGR' A
#
# COMPACT_ATOMS: atom_id res chain seq x y z
N THR A 1 11.85 18.65 15.75
CA THR A 1 10.99 18.92 14.57
C THR A 1 10.86 17.64 13.75
N ASN A 2 9.93 16.75 14.08
CA ASN A 2 9.76 15.51 13.32
C ASN A 2 8.30 15.04 13.39
N TYR A 3 7.49 15.47 12.43
CA TYR A 3 6.10 15.05 12.26
C TYR A 3 6.03 13.92 11.23
N LEU A 4 6.49 12.74 11.61
CA LEU A 4 6.05 11.54 10.90
C LEU A 4 4.68 11.19 11.49
N ARG A 5 3.63 11.27 10.67
CA ARG A 5 2.28 10.88 11.07
C ARG A 5 2.36 9.49 11.71
N PRO A 6 1.94 9.32 12.98
CA PRO A 6 2.04 8.04 13.69
C PRO A 6 1.15 6.95 13.08
N ASP A 7 0.21 7.33 12.22
CA ASP A 7 -0.74 6.45 11.55
C ASP A 7 -0.18 5.77 10.28
N ILE A 8 0.97 6.23 9.76
CA ILE A 8 1.63 5.56 8.63
C ILE A 8 2.36 4.35 9.19
N LYS A 9 1.82 3.15 8.95
CA LYS A 9 2.52 1.90 9.28
C LYS A 9 3.88 1.93 8.60
N ARG A 10 4.98 1.99 9.36
CA ARG A 10 6.37 1.89 8.86
C ARG A 10 6.89 0.45 8.99
N GLY A 11 6.04 -0.53 8.70
CA GLY A 11 6.37 -1.95 8.76
C GLY A 11 6.44 -2.59 7.37
N ASN A 12 6.82 -3.87 7.32
CA ASN A 12 6.63 -4.72 6.14
C ASN A 12 5.16 -4.74 5.73
N PHE A 13 4.89 -5.02 4.45
CA PHE A 13 3.55 -5.34 4.02
C PHE A 13 3.14 -6.67 4.65
N SER A 14 1.89 -6.75 5.10
CA SER A 14 1.31 -8.03 5.49
C SER A 14 1.13 -8.90 4.25
N VAL A 15 1.12 -10.23 4.40
CA VAL A 15 0.92 -11.16 3.27
C VAL A 15 -0.34 -10.82 2.47
N GLU A 16 -1.40 -10.38 3.16
CA GLU A 16 -2.65 -9.93 2.55
C GLU A 16 -2.49 -8.66 1.70
N GLU A 17 -1.64 -7.72 2.15
CA GLU A 17 -1.32 -6.50 1.41
C GLU A 17 -0.48 -6.84 0.17
N GLU A 18 0.49 -7.74 0.29
CA GLU A 18 1.31 -8.20 -0.84
C GLU A 18 0.48 -8.92 -1.90
N GLU A 19 -0.41 -9.83 -1.49
CA GLU A 19 -1.33 -10.49 -2.41
C GLU A 19 -2.25 -9.48 -3.13
N SER A 20 -2.74 -8.48 -2.39
CA SER A 20 -3.56 -7.42 -2.96
C SER A 20 -2.77 -6.57 -3.95
N ILE A 21 -1.52 -6.21 -3.63
CA ILE A 21 -0.63 -5.48 -4.54
C ILE A 21 -0.42 -6.28 -5.83
N ILE A 22 -0.12 -7.58 -5.74
CA ILE A 22 0.11 -8.43 -6.91
C ILE A 22 -1.17 -8.53 -7.76
N LYS A 23 -2.33 -8.81 -7.13
CA LYS A 23 -3.63 -8.89 -7.83
C LYS A 23 -3.97 -7.56 -8.50
N LEU A 24 -3.79 -6.45 -7.79
CA LEU A 24 -4.10 -5.11 -8.31
C LEU A 24 -3.12 -4.68 -9.39
N HIS A 25 -1.84 -5.05 -9.31
CA HIS A 25 -0.84 -4.79 -10.35
C HIS A 25 -1.15 -5.58 -11.61
N GLN A 26 -1.60 -6.84 -11.50
CA GLN A 26 -2.07 -7.59 -12.67
C GLN A 26 -3.27 -6.94 -13.35
N ILE A 27 -4.18 -6.33 -12.58
CA ILE A 27 -5.41 -5.70 -13.12
C ILE A 27 -5.15 -4.28 -13.64
N LEU A 28 -4.38 -3.47 -12.91
CA LEU A 28 -4.21 -2.03 -13.14
C LEU A 28 -2.87 -1.67 -13.81
N GLY A 29 -1.92 -2.61 -13.87
CA GLY A 29 -0.55 -2.39 -14.32
C GLY A 29 0.22 -1.45 -13.40
N ASN A 30 1.08 -0.60 -13.99
CA ASN A 30 1.95 0.33 -13.26
C ASN A 30 1.22 1.56 -12.65
N ARG A 31 -0.08 1.45 -12.36
CA ARG A 31 -0.88 2.52 -11.74
C ARG A 31 -0.77 2.49 -10.22
N TRP A 32 0.44 2.71 -9.71
CA TRP A 32 0.75 2.63 -8.29
C TRP A 32 -0.13 3.52 -7.40
N SER A 33 -0.49 4.72 -7.86
CA SER A 33 -1.40 5.59 -7.10
C SER A 33 -2.77 4.94 -6.86
N ALA A 34 -3.33 4.26 -7.86
CA ALA A 34 -4.62 3.58 -7.74
C ALA A 34 -4.53 2.30 -6.88
N ILE A 35 -3.38 1.61 -6.91
CA ILE A 35 -3.10 0.46 -6.05
C ILE A 35 -3.02 0.92 -4.59
N ALA A 36 -2.26 1.99 -4.31
CA ALA A 36 -2.10 2.55 -2.97
C ALA A 36 -3.43 3.01 -2.36
N THR A 37 -4.33 3.63 -3.15
CA THR A 37 -5.68 4.00 -2.68
C THR A 37 -6.51 2.80 -2.21
N ARG A 38 -6.21 1.59 -2.71
CA ARG A 38 -6.90 0.35 -2.32
C ARG A 38 -6.23 -0.38 -1.15
N LEU A 39 -5.10 0.12 -0.64
CA LEU A 39 -4.42 -0.42 0.54
C LEU A 39 -4.72 0.48 1.75
N PRO A 40 -5.76 0.18 2.54
CA PRO A 40 -6.15 1.03 3.66
C PRO A 40 -5.02 1.11 4.70
N GLY A 41 -4.64 2.32 5.10
CA GLY A 41 -3.56 2.56 6.08
C GLY A 41 -2.15 2.72 5.50
N ARG A 42 -2.04 2.94 4.18
CA ARG A 42 -0.79 3.26 3.46
C ARG A 42 -0.94 4.46 2.56
#